data_AF-A0A1I4WYE8-F1
#
_entry.id   AF-A0A1I4WYE8-F1
#
_cell.length_a   1.000
_cell.length_b   1.000
_cell.length_c   1.000
_cell.angle_alpha   90.00
_cell.angle_beta   90.00
_cell.angle_gamma   90.00
#
_symmetry.space_group_name_H-M   'P 1'
#
loop_
_entity.id
_entity.type
_entity.pdbx_description
1 polymer ?
#
loop_
_entity_poly.entity_id
_entity_poly.type
_entity_poly.pdbx_seq_one_letter_code
_entity_poly.pdbx_strand_id
1 'polypeptide(L)' 'MEYGEVRMIVLAVMKARLFYMVCTECGDYRRIISLREVNNREVRRYVSQD' A
#
# COMPACT_ATOMS: atom_id res chain seq x y z
N MET A 1 -16.46 -3.23 18.61
CA MET A 1 -17.23 -3.16 17.34
C MET A 1 -16.65 -2.01 16.55
N GLU A 2 -16.20 -2.34 15.34
CA GLU A 2 -15.66 -1.47 14.28
C GLU A 2 -14.63 -0.41 14.72
N TYR A 3 -13.36 -0.83 14.74
CA TYR A 3 -12.24 0.08 14.61
C TYR A 3 -12.31 0.69 13.20
N GLY A 4 -13.15 1.73 13.03
CA GLY A 4 -13.56 2.34 11.77
C GLY A 4 -12.47 3.06 10.98
N GLU A 5 -11.21 2.73 11.24
CA GLU A 5 -10.09 3.15 10.40
C GLU A 5 -9.96 2.12 9.27
N VAL A 6 -10.64 2.37 8.15
CA VAL A 6 -10.51 1.57 6.93
C VAL A 6 -9.06 1.69 6.46
N ARG A 7 -8.26 0.68 6.78
CA ARG A 7 -6.88 0.57 6.31
C ARG A 7 -6.91 0.07 4.88
N MET A 8 -6.56 0.95 3.96
CA MET A 8 -6.40 0.64 2.56
C MET A 8 -4.93 0.30 2.28
N ILE A 9 -4.72 -0.83 1.61
CA ILE A 9 -3.44 -1.19 1.03
C ILE A 9 -3.43 -0.69 -0.41
N VAL A 10 -2.47 0.16 -0.72
CA VAL A 10 -2.31 0.77 -2.04
C VAL A 10 -0.99 0.31 -2.64
N LEU A 11 -1.07 -0.23 -3.84
CA LEU A 11 0.08 -0.52 -4.68
C LEU A 11 0.17 0.56 -5.75
N ALA A 12 1.24 1.35 -5.73
CA ALA A 12 1.46 2.42 -6.68
C ALA A 12 2.76 2.17 -7.45
N VAL A 13 2.71 2.25 -8.77
CA VAL A 13 3.92 2.21 -9.61
C VAL A 13 4.32 3.65 -9.90
N MET A 14 5.52 4.05 -9.46
CA MET A 14 6.04 5.39 -9.70
C MET A 14 7.47 5.28 -10.23
N LYS A 15 7.73 5.92 -11.38
CA LYS A 15 9.06 5.91 -12.05
C LYS A 15 9.67 4.50 -12.18
N ALA A 16 8.86 3.53 -12.62
CA ALA A 16 9.25 2.12 -12.79
C ALA A 16 9.62 1.35 -11.51
N ARG A 17 9.27 1.86 -10.32
CA ARG A 17 9.38 1.15 -9.04
C ARG A 17 7.99 0.93 -8.44
N LEU A 18 7.79 -0.24 -7.83
CA LEU A 18 6.56 -0.56 -7.11
C LEU A 18 6.67 -0.06 -5.67
N PHE A 19 5.63 0.61 -5.20
CA PHE A 19 5.51 1.09 -3.84
C PHE A 19 4.33 0.42 -3.16
N TYR A 20 4.55 -0.01 -1.93
CA TYR A 20 3.54 -0.54 -1.05
C TYR A 20 3.24 0.52 0.00
N MET A 21 1.99 0.96 0.05
CA MET A 21 1.54 2.00 0.96
C MET A 21 0.34 1.50 1.76
N VAL A 22 0.38 1.71 3.06
CA VAL A 22 -0.80 1.54 3.93
C VAL A 22 -1.28 2.93 4.29
N CYS A 23 -2.51 3.23 3.93
CA CYS A 23 -3.18 4.46 4.33
C CYS A 23 -4.49 4.14 5.03
N THR A 24 -4.98 5.10 5.82
CA THR A 24 -6.33 5.06 6.37
C THR A 24 -7.09 6.27 5.89
N GLU A 25 -8.37 6.09 5.62
CA GLU A 25 -9.28 7.19 5.32
C GLU A 25 -9.76 7.80 6.64
N CYS A 26 -9.53 9.10 6.79
CA CYS A 26 -9.95 9.88 7.96
C CYS A 26 -10.80 11.04 7.44
N GLY A 27 -12.02 10.73 7.01
CA GLY A 27 -12.94 11.70 6.40
C GLY A 27 -12.34 12.34 5.15
N ASP A 28 -12.03 13.64 5.23
CA ASP A 28 -11.57 14.46 4.10
C ASP A 28 -10.10 14.26 3.71
N TYR A 29 -9.32 13.51 4.50
CA TYR A 29 -7.91 13.26 4.21
C TYR A 29 -7.53 11.79 4.37
N ARG A 30 -6.58 11.37 3.54
CA ARG A 30 -5.91 10.06 3.64
C ARG A 30 -4.64 10.22 4.44
N ARG A 31 -4.58 9.56 5.59
CA ARG A 31 -3.35 9.50 6.40
C ARG A 31 -2.52 8.31 5.94
N ILE A 32 -1.33 8.57 5.43
CA ILE A 32 -0.34 7.53 5.14
C ILE A 32 0.25 7.06 6.47
N ILE A 33 0.11 5.78 6.77
CA ILE A 33 0.64 5.15 7.98
C ILE A 33 2.04 4.59 7.70
N SER A 34 2.22 3.99 6.53
CA SER A 34 3.50 3.43 6.10
C SER A 34 3.61 3.50 4.59
N LEU A 35 4.74 3.99 4.09
CA LEU A 35 5.13 3.90 2.69
C LEU A 35 6.45 3.15 2.63
N ARG A 36 6.50 2.08 1.84
CA ARG A 36 7.71 1.30 1.61
C ARG A 36 7.93 1.12 0.13
N GLU A 37 9.13 1.48 -0.31
CA GLU A 37 9.62 1.05 -1.61
C GLU A 37 9.72 -0.47 -1.61
N VAL A 38 9.06 -1.11 -2.55
CA VAL A 38 9.10 -2.55 -2.69
C VAL A 38 10.39 -2.87 -3.43
N ASN A 39 11.38 -3.39 -2.71
CA ASN A 39 12.55 -3.97 -3.35
C ASN A 39 12.10 -5.10 -4.28
N ASN A 40 12.71 -5.20 -5.46
CA ASN A 40 12.38 -6.17 -6.53
C ASN A 40 12.21 -7.63 -6.06
N ARG A 41 12.71 -8.00 -4.88
CA ARG A 41 12.51 -9.31 -4.26
C ARG A 41 11.05 -9.58 -3.85
N GLU A 42 10.33 -8.57 -3.39
CA GLU A 42 8.93 -8.68 -2.96
C GLU A 42 7.97 -8.61 -4.18
N VAL A 43 8.33 -7.85 -5.23
CA VAL A 43 7.57 -7.80 -6.50
C VAL A 43 7.36 -9.20 -7.09
N ARG A 44 8.40 -10.05 -7.06
CA ARG A 44 8.28 -11.44 -7.54
C ARG A 44 7.26 -12.27 -6.76
N ARG A 45 7.02 -11.97 -5.49
CA ARG A 45 6.06 -12.71 -4.66
C ARG A 45 4.60 -12.35 -4.98
N TYR A 46 4.35 -11.12 -5.41
CA TYR A 46 3.02 -10.67 -5.83
C TYR A 46 2.71 -11.00 -7.30
N VAL A 47 3.73 -11.12 -8.15
CA VAL A 47 3.56 -11.55 -9.56
C VAL A 47 3.43 -13.07 -9.70
N SER A 48 3.89 -13.85 -8.70
CA SER A 48 3.69 -15.31 -8.66
C SER A 48 2.38 -15.74 -7.98
N GLN A 49 1.28 -15.05 -8.25
CA GLN A 49 -0.04 -15.66 -8.18
C GLN A 49 -0.52 -15.87 -9.62
N ASP A 50 -0.07 -16.98 -10.20
CA ASP A 50 -0.65 -17.63 -11.39
C ASP A 50 -1.56 -18.76 -10.89
#